data_AF-R4LLM2-F1
#
_entry.id   AF-R4LLM2-F1
#
_cell.length_a   1.000
_cell.length_b   1.000
_cell.length_c   1.000
_cell.angle_alpha   90.00
_cell.angle_beta   90.00
_cell.angle_gamma   90.00
#
_symmetry.space_group_name_H-M   'P 1'
#
loop_
_entity.id
_entity.type
_entity.pdbx_description
1 polymer ?
#
loop_
_entity_poly.entity_id
_entity_poly.type
_entity_poly.pdbx_seq_one_letter_code
_entity_poly.pdbx_strand_id
1 'polypeptide(L)'
;MEAPVSESVPGTVATNRNDRTIRILLVAFAVLAAVTAVLLATDPDRGPIGQAGLVFYPVAAVGHLVLARYHGRSWVRPVLVATEVTLVPLQFLLSIPSNLPLLGMLLSGVIVALLRPHFAQLSPRIRKYFLWLHVGLSVSWLGLSMAMLVLSLTGQFTSDRALSHDAYRIMHLFDLVIVIPVVFLSIISGLVVSLGTKWGLVRNKWVLTKFLLSLIIPSVAGFQHHWISELSDRMAAGSTAEPGTLGLVLTLCMAAYGVILWTTTALSIWKPWGKTRWGRRATESRRAGRTPARRTPAPVPARD
;
A
#
# COMPACT_ATOMS: atom_id res chain seq x y z
N MET A 1 -65.51 -15.39 9.70
CA MET A 1 -64.71 -15.10 8.49
C MET A 1 -63.44 -14.41 8.96
N GLU A 2 -62.50 -15.21 9.48
CA GLU A 2 -61.20 -14.74 9.98
C GLU A 2 -60.17 -14.94 8.87
N ALA A 3 -59.42 -13.90 8.54
CA ALA A 3 -58.35 -13.96 7.55
C ALA A 3 -57.05 -14.46 8.22
N PRO A 4 -56.25 -15.31 7.56
CA PRO A 4 -55.03 -15.83 8.16
C PRO A 4 -53.90 -14.80 8.16
N VAL A 5 -53.26 -14.66 9.32
CA VAL A 5 -52.05 -13.86 9.54
C VAL A 5 -50.88 -14.49 8.77
N SER A 6 -50.31 -13.76 7.81
CA SER A 6 -49.12 -14.18 7.08
C SER A 6 -47.89 -14.15 7.99
N GLU A 7 -47.35 -15.32 8.32
CA GLU A 7 -46.03 -15.44 8.93
C GLU A 7 -44.96 -14.86 7.99
N SER A 8 -44.23 -13.87 8.49
CA SER A 8 -43.07 -13.31 7.79
C SER A 8 -41.87 -14.25 7.96
N VAL A 9 -41.43 -14.83 6.86
CA VAL A 9 -40.23 -15.67 6.76
C VAL A 9 -39.00 -14.88 7.26
N PRO A 10 -38.14 -15.45 8.13
CA PRO A 10 -36.96 -14.75 8.65
C PRO A 10 -36.01 -14.37 7.50
N GLY A 11 -35.71 -13.08 7.41
CA GLY A 11 -34.86 -12.53 6.37
C GLY A 11 -33.51 -13.23 6.29
N THR A 12 -33.26 -13.88 5.15
CA THR A 12 -31.91 -14.16 4.67
C THR A 12 -31.13 -12.85 4.72
N VAL A 13 -30.25 -12.72 5.70
CA VAL A 13 -29.32 -11.60 5.84
C VAL A 13 -28.52 -11.53 4.54
N ALA A 14 -28.89 -10.61 3.66
CA ALA A 14 -28.20 -10.37 2.41
C ALA A 14 -26.76 -9.98 2.75
N THR A 15 -25.86 -10.97 2.73
CA THR A 15 -24.42 -10.74 2.90
C THR A 15 -24.02 -9.69 1.89
N ASN A 16 -23.64 -8.51 2.38
CA ASN A 16 -23.25 -7.39 1.56
C ASN A 16 -22.17 -7.85 0.58
N ARG A 17 -22.28 -7.52 -0.71
CA ARG A 17 -21.30 -7.89 -1.75
C ARG A 17 -19.85 -7.62 -1.30
N ASN A 18 -19.63 -6.54 -0.54
CA ASN A 18 -18.31 -6.21 0.00
C ASN A 18 -17.82 -7.18 1.07
N ASP A 19 -18.71 -7.77 1.89
CA ASP A 19 -18.31 -8.72 2.93
C ASP A 19 -17.81 -10.03 2.33
N ARG A 20 -18.43 -10.48 1.23
CA ARG A 20 -17.93 -11.63 0.46
C ARG A 20 -16.57 -11.32 -0.15
N THR A 21 -16.41 -10.15 -0.75
CA THR A 21 -15.12 -9.71 -1.31
C THR A 21 -14.03 -9.67 -0.24
N ILE A 22 -14.29 -9.07 0.93
CA ILE A 22 -13.29 -9.00 2.00
C ILE A 22 -12.90 -10.41 2.46
N ARG A 23 -13.86 -11.32 2.68
CA ARG A 23 -13.53 -12.72 3.05
C ARG A 23 -12.67 -13.42 2.00
N ILE A 24 -12.98 -13.25 0.72
CA ILE A 24 -12.16 -13.82 -0.38
C ILE A 24 -10.74 -13.26 -0.33
N LEU A 25 -10.58 -11.95 -0.13
CA LEU A 25 -9.26 -11.32 -0.05
C LEU A 25 -8.47 -11.78 1.18
N LEU A 26 -9.13 -11.98 2.33
CA LEU A 26 -8.49 -12.53 3.53
C LEU A 26 -8.00 -13.97 3.32
N VAL A 27 -8.80 -14.80 2.67
CA VAL A 27 -8.38 -16.18 2.32
C VAL A 27 -7.24 -16.15 1.31
N ALA A 28 -7.32 -15.29 0.28
CA ALA A 28 -6.24 -15.12 -0.69
C ALA A 28 -4.93 -14.66 0.00
N PHE A 29 -5.02 -13.77 0.99
CA PHE A 29 -3.87 -13.34 1.77
C PHE A 29 -3.30 -14.50 2.56
N ALA A 30 -4.15 -15.30 3.22
CA ALA A 30 -3.70 -16.44 3.98
C ALA A 30 -2.97 -17.48 3.11
N VAL A 31 -3.52 -17.78 1.92
CA VAL A 31 -2.88 -18.68 0.95
C VAL A 31 -1.53 -18.11 0.52
N LEU A 32 -1.49 -16.83 0.16
CA LEU A 32 -0.24 -16.19 -0.25
C LEU A 32 0.81 -16.24 0.88
N ALA A 33 0.44 -15.89 2.11
CA ALA A 33 1.32 -15.95 3.26
C ALA A 33 1.82 -17.38 3.53
N ALA A 34 0.96 -18.40 3.39
CA ALA A 34 1.37 -19.79 3.53
C ALA A 34 2.37 -20.22 2.44
N VAL A 35 2.12 -19.84 1.18
CA VAL A 35 3.07 -20.07 0.07
C VAL A 35 4.39 -19.37 0.34
N THR A 36 4.36 -18.12 0.80
CA THR A 36 5.56 -17.37 1.17
C THR A 36 6.35 -18.06 2.28
N ALA A 37 5.66 -18.58 3.31
CA ALA A 37 6.30 -19.33 4.38
C ALA A 37 6.98 -20.61 3.89
N VAL A 38 6.33 -21.35 2.98
CA VAL A 38 6.90 -22.58 2.38
C VAL A 38 8.13 -22.25 1.55
N LEU A 39 8.06 -21.23 0.70
CA LEU A 39 9.19 -20.82 -0.14
C LEU A 39 10.38 -20.33 0.71
N LEU A 40 10.10 -19.60 1.80
CA LEU A 40 11.12 -19.18 2.75
C LEU A 40 11.69 -20.35 3.57
N ALA A 41 10.90 -21.40 3.78
CA ALA A 41 11.36 -22.63 4.42
C ALA A 41 12.36 -23.41 3.57
N THR A 42 12.25 -23.30 2.24
CA THR A 42 13.15 -23.94 1.26
C THR A 42 14.43 -23.17 0.97
N ASP A 43 14.56 -21.93 1.47
CA ASP A 43 15.75 -21.10 1.27
C ASP A 43 16.84 -21.46 2.30
N PRO A 44 17.99 -22.05 1.87
CA PRO A 44 19.06 -22.45 2.77
C PRO A 44 19.86 -21.25 3.31
N ASP A 45 19.89 -20.12 2.62
CA ASP A 45 20.77 -18.96 2.92
C ASP A 45 20.03 -17.82 3.63
N ARG A 46 18.90 -18.14 4.26
CA ARG A 46 18.04 -17.19 4.96
C ARG A 46 18.75 -16.52 6.14
N GLY A 47 18.95 -15.21 6.04
CA GLY A 47 19.45 -14.36 7.13
C GLY A 47 18.45 -14.22 8.31
N PRO A 48 18.81 -13.45 9.35
CA PRO A 48 18.00 -13.30 10.57
C PRO A 48 16.59 -12.73 10.31
N ILE A 49 16.43 -11.86 9.30
CA ILE A 49 15.13 -11.32 8.90
C ILE A 49 14.29 -12.41 8.20
N GLY A 50 14.91 -13.32 7.43
CA GLY A 50 14.23 -14.49 6.86
C GLY A 50 13.75 -15.46 7.94
N GLN A 51 14.50 -15.63 9.02
CA GLN A 51 14.06 -16.42 10.19
C GLN A 51 12.81 -15.81 10.85
N ALA A 52 12.75 -14.48 11.00
CA ALA A 52 11.56 -13.80 11.48
C ALA A 52 10.35 -14.02 10.56
N GLY A 53 10.57 -14.05 9.24
CA GLY A 53 9.55 -14.37 8.23
C GLY A 53 8.91 -15.75 8.42
N LEU A 54 9.67 -16.77 8.81
CA LEU A 54 9.15 -18.13 9.03
C LEU A 54 8.16 -18.22 10.18
N VAL A 55 8.27 -17.35 11.17
CA VAL A 55 7.30 -17.26 12.26
C VAL A 55 6.13 -16.38 11.83
N PHE A 56 6.45 -15.24 11.21
CA PHE A 56 5.46 -14.24 10.85
C PHE A 56 4.43 -14.73 9.84
N TYR A 57 4.85 -15.34 8.72
CA TYR A 57 3.95 -15.68 7.62
C TYR A 57 2.92 -16.78 7.98
N PRO A 58 3.27 -17.86 8.71
CA PRO A 58 2.28 -18.82 9.20
C PRO A 58 1.30 -18.21 10.20
N VAL A 59 1.79 -17.39 11.14
CA VAL A 59 0.93 -16.68 12.10
C VAL A 59 -0.03 -15.75 11.37
N ALA A 60 0.46 -15.02 10.38
CA ALA A 60 -0.37 -14.19 9.52
C ALA A 60 -1.39 -15.04 8.76
N ALA A 61 -1.00 -16.17 8.15
CA ALA A 61 -1.92 -17.03 7.41
C ALA A 61 -3.08 -17.54 8.28
N VAL A 62 -2.76 -18.11 9.45
CA VAL A 62 -3.77 -18.60 10.41
C VAL A 62 -4.65 -17.45 10.91
N GLY A 63 -4.04 -16.31 11.27
CA GLY A 63 -4.77 -15.12 11.71
C GLY A 63 -5.80 -14.63 10.69
N HIS A 64 -5.45 -14.60 9.40
CA HIS A 64 -6.38 -14.16 8.34
C HIS A 64 -7.50 -15.17 8.09
N LEU A 65 -7.25 -16.48 8.21
CA LEU A 65 -8.30 -17.50 8.16
C LEU A 65 -9.29 -17.35 9.32
N VAL A 66 -8.78 -17.11 10.54
CA VAL A 66 -9.61 -16.85 11.73
C VAL A 66 -10.46 -15.60 11.53
N LEU A 67 -9.84 -14.49 11.08
CA LEU A 67 -10.56 -13.23 10.83
C LEU A 67 -11.57 -13.38 9.68
N ALA A 68 -11.28 -14.15 8.64
CA ALA A 68 -12.22 -14.46 7.57
C ALA A 68 -13.43 -15.26 8.08
N ARG A 69 -13.19 -16.23 8.97
CA ARG A 69 -14.22 -17.07 9.58
C ARG A 69 -15.17 -16.27 10.48
N TYR A 70 -14.66 -15.25 11.16
CA TYR A 70 -15.41 -14.44 12.12
C TYR A 70 -15.75 -13.01 11.63
N HIS A 71 -15.49 -12.67 10.36
CA HIS A 71 -15.69 -11.32 9.78
C HIS A 71 -17.04 -10.66 10.08
N GLY A 72 -18.11 -11.44 10.33
CA GLY A 72 -19.42 -10.91 10.71
C GLY A 72 -19.53 -10.34 12.13
N ARG A 73 -18.52 -10.53 13.00
CA ARG A 73 -18.53 -10.05 14.39
C ARG A 73 -18.01 -8.61 14.49
N SER A 74 -18.64 -7.81 15.34
CA SER A 74 -18.32 -6.38 15.53
C SER A 74 -16.88 -6.13 15.99
N TRP A 75 -16.31 -7.02 16.80
CA TRP A 75 -14.94 -6.92 17.30
C TRP A 75 -13.87 -7.27 16.26
N VAL A 76 -14.21 -8.00 15.19
CA VAL A 76 -13.24 -8.42 14.16
C VAL A 76 -12.79 -7.25 13.31
N ARG A 77 -13.69 -6.31 13.02
CA ARG A 77 -13.38 -5.17 12.17
C ARG A 77 -12.24 -4.28 12.70
N PRO A 78 -12.22 -3.83 13.98
CA PRO A 78 -11.10 -3.04 14.50
C PRO A 78 -9.80 -3.84 14.57
N VAL A 79 -9.85 -5.13 14.96
CA VAL A 79 -8.67 -6.02 14.97
C VAL A 79 -8.09 -6.15 13.57
N LEU A 80 -8.94 -6.38 12.58
CA LEU A 80 -8.53 -6.53 11.19
C LEU A 80 -7.92 -5.24 10.64
N VAL A 81 -8.52 -4.08 10.92
CA VAL A 81 -7.93 -2.78 10.54
C VAL A 81 -6.55 -2.60 11.17
N ALA A 82 -6.40 -2.87 12.47
CA ALA A 82 -5.12 -2.72 13.16
C ALA A 82 -4.06 -3.68 12.60
N THR A 83 -4.47 -4.92 12.33
CA THR A 83 -3.62 -5.95 11.73
C THR A 83 -3.13 -5.47 10.37
N GLU A 84 -4.02 -5.15 9.45
CA GLU A 84 -3.68 -4.79 8.07
C GLU A 84 -2.84 -3.51 7.97
N VAL A 85 -3.16 -2.48 8.77
CA VAL A 85 -2.36 -1.24 8.82
C VAL A 85 -0.93 -1.51 9.32
N THR A 86 -0.76 -2.48 10.22
CA THR A 86 0.57 -2.89 10.73
C THR A 86 1.30 -3.79 9.75
N LEU A 87 0.56 -4.65 9.03
CA LEU A 87 1.13 -5.56 8.05
C LEU A 87 1.78 -4.83 6.88
N VAL A 88 1.19 -3.74 6.37
CA VAL A 88 1.76 -3.00 5.23
C VAL A 88 3.24 -2.61 5.43
N PRO A 89 3.63 -1.88 6.50
CA PRO A 89 5.04 -1.55 6.72
C PRO A 89 5.88 -2.76 7.18
N LEU A 90 5.29 -3.70 7.91
CA LEU A 90 6.01 -4.87 8.41
C LEU A 90 6.37 -5.84 7.27
N GLN A 91 5.48 -6.01 6.29
CA GLN A 91 5.73 -6.79 5.07
C GLN A 91 6.82 -6.15 4.22
N PHE A 92 6.88 -4.83 4.14
CA PHE A 92 7.99 -4.16 3.48
C PHE A 92 9.35 -4.51 4.12
N LEU A 93 9.44 -4.45 5.45
CA LEU A 93 10.69 -4.81 6.15
C LEU A 93 11.07 -6.27 6.00
N LEU A 94 10.09 -7.18 6.16
CA LEU A 94 10.30 -8.61 6.01
C LEU A 94 10.59 -9.02 4.55
N SER A 95 10.26 -8.16 3.59
CA SER A 95 10.58 -8.35 2.18
C SER A 95 12.04 -8.17 1.84
N ILE A 96 12.75 -7.30 2.56
CA ILE A 96 14.11 -6.86 2.21
C ILE A 96 15.03 -8.05 1.89
N PRO A 97 14.98 -9.18 2.63
CA PRO A 97 15.82 -10.35 2.38
C PRO A 97 15.10 -11.48 1.64
N SER A 98 13.79 -11.37 1.36
CA SER A 98 13.03 -12.47 0.77
C SER A 98 12.81 -12.22 -0.72
N ASN A 99 13.15 -13.21 -1.56
CA ASN A 99 13.03 -13.17 -3.03
C ASN A 99 11.58 -13.22 -3.55
N LEU A 100 10.60 -12.90 -2.71
CA LEU A 100 9.18 -13.17 -2.97
C LEU A 100 8.43 -11.88 -3.29
N PRO A 101 7.65 -11.84 -4.39
CA PRO A 101 6.88 -10.65 -4.74
C PRO A 101 5.88 -10.34 -3.63
N LEU A 102 5.92 -9.10 -3.11
CA LEU A 102 5.04 -8.64 -2.01
C LEU A 102 3.61 -8.35 -2.49
N LEU A 103 3.00 -9.30 -3.19
CA LEU A 103 1.57 -9.26 -3.47
C LEU A 103 0.75 -9.12 -2.17
N GLY A 104 1.31 -9.57 -1.03
CA GLY A 104 0.72 -9.42 0.29
C GLY A 104 0.55 -7.96 0.72
N MET A 105 1.51 -7.09 0.40
CA MET A 105 1.43 -5.66 0.73
C MET A 105 0.36 -4.96 -0.12
N LEU A 106 0.26 -5.30 -1.41
CA LEU A 106 -0.82 -4.81 -2.27
C LEU A 106 -2.19 -5.29 -1.79
N LEU A 107 -2.28 -6.58 -1.44
CA LEU A 107 -3.51 -7.18 -0.97
C LEU A 107 -3.95 -6.58 0.36
N SER A 108 -3.02 -6.39 1.31
CA SER A 108 -3.26 -5.70 2.57
C SER A 108 -3.71 -4.26 2.34
N GLY A 109 -3.05 -3.51 1.46
CA GLY A 109 -3.46 -2.15 1.09
C GLY A 109 -4.87 -2.09 0.50
N VAL A 110 -5.25 -3.06 -0.32
CA VAL A 110 -6.63 -3.21 -0.86
C VAL A 110 -7.62 -3.55 0.25
N ILE A 111 -7.28 -4.46 1.17
CA ILE A 111 -8.12 -4.82 2.31
C ILE A 111 -8.35 -3.61 3.22
N VAL A 112 -7.30 -2.86 3.60
CA VAL A 112 -7.41 -1.60 4.37
C VAL A 112 -8.35 -0.63 3.67
N ALA A 113 -8.19 -0.44 2.36
CA ALA A 113 -9.06 0.45 1.59
C ALA A 113 -10.53 0.00 1.63
N LEU A 114 -10.80 -1.30 1.52
CA LEU A 114 -12.16 -1.85 1.55
C LEU A 114 -12.80 -1.84 2.95
N LEU A 115 -12.01 -1.96 4.01
CA LEU A 115 -12.48 -1.90 5.40
C LEU A 115 -12.94 -0.51 5.83
N ARG A 116 -12.47 0.53 5.10
CA ARG A 116 -12.83 1.94 5.33
C ARG A 116 -12.59 2.35 6.78
N PRO A 117 -11.36 2.21 7.29
CA PRO A 117 -11.06 2.66 8.63
C PRO A 117 -11.31 4.16 8.75
N HIS A 118 -11.96 4.55 9.83
CA HIS A 118 -12.18 5.95 10.18
C HIS A 118 -11.47 6.21 11.51
N PHE A 119 -10.27 6.77 11.44
CA PHE A 119 -9.52 7.18 12.62
C PHE A 119 -9.93 8.59 13.07
N ALA A 120 -9.68 8.91 14.33
CA ALA A 120 -9.81 10.28 14.83
C ALA A 120 -8.91 11.22 14.04
N GLN A 121 -9.38 12.43 13.75
CA GLN A 121 -8.58 13.40 13.01
C GLN A 121 -7.39 13.84 13.85
N LEU A 122 -6.20 13.83 13.24
CA LEU A 122 -5.00 14.33 13.89
C LEU A 122 -5.14 15.83 14.19
N SER A 123 -4.50 16.26 15.28
CA SER A 123 -4.43 17.69 15.61
C SER A 123 -3.82 18.48 14.44
N PRO A 124 -4.19 19.76 14.24
CA PRO A 124 -3.73 20.54 13.10
C PRO A 124 -2.21 20.63 12.97
N ARG A 125 -1.48 20.62 14.11
CA ARG A 125 0.00 20.67 14.15
C ARG A 125 0.62 19.36 13.69
N ILE A 126 0.18 18.23 14.26
CA ILE A 126 0.67 16.89 13.90
C ILE A 126 0.38 16.61 12.42
N ARG A 127 -0.81 16.98 11.95
CA ARG A 127 -1.17 16.84 10.53
C ARG A 127 -0.22 17.59 9.60
N LYS A 128 0.15 18.84 9.93
CA LYS A 128 1.08 19.63 9.11
C LYS A 128 2.46 18.99 9.08
N TYR A 129 2.94 18.49 10.22
CA TYR A 129 4.23 17.81 10.33
C TYR A 129 4.29 16.55 9.45
N PHE A 130 3.33 15.64 9.60
CA PHE A 130 3.29 14.42 8.77
C PHE A 130 3.10 14.71 7.29
N LEU A 131 2.33 15.76 6.95
CA LEU A 131 2.18 16.18 5.56
C LEU A 131 3.51 16.70 4.98
N TRP A 132 4.22 17.54 5.72
CA TRP A 132 5.54 18.03 5.33
C TRP A 132 6.53 16.87 5.15
N LEU A 133 6.58 15.96 6.13
CA LEU A 133 7.43 14.77 6.09
C LEU A 133 7.10 13.88 4.88
N HIS A 134 5.82 13.58 4.67
CA HIS A 134 5.38 12.74 3.54
C HIS A 134 5.72 13.37 2.19
N VAL A 135 5.54 14.69 2.04
CA VAL A 135 5.89 15.40 0.80
C VAL A 135 7.40 15.38 0.59
N GLY A 136 8.21 15.66 1.62
CA GLY A 136 9.67 15.62 1.53
C GLY A 136 10.19 14.23 1.13
N LEU A 137 9.66 13.17 1.76
CA LEU A 137 10.00 11.78 1.42
C LEU A 137 9.54 11.40 0.01
N SER A 138 8.36 11.84 -0.42
CA SER A 138 7.85 11.57 -1.77
C SER A 138 8.71 12.23 -2.85
N VAL A 139 9.12 13.48 -2.64
CA VAL A 139 10.00 14.21 -3.58
C VAL A 139 11.39 13.58 -3.61
N SER A 140 11.92 13.21 -2.44
CA SER A 140 13.21 12.53 -2.33
C SER A 140 13.19 11.19 -3.06
N TRP A 141 12.10 10.41 -2.93
CA TRP A 141 11.95 9.15 -3.63
C TRP A 141 11.90 9.31 -5.15
N LEU A 142 11.18 10.31 -5.65
CA LEU A 142 11.19 10.65 -7.08
C LEU A 142 12.61 11.01 -7.56
N GLY A 143 13.33 11.85 -6.82
CA GLY A 143 14.71 12.22 -7.14
C GLY A 143 15.66 11.03 -7.16
N LEU A 144 15.58 10.16 -6.15
CA LEU A 144 16.36 8.92 -6.08
C LEU A 144 16.04 7.99 -7.25
N SER A 145 14.77 7.84 -7.62
CA SER A 145 14.40 7.02 -8.78
C SER A 145 15.01 7.53 -10.08
N MET A 146 15.09 8.85 -10.27
CA MET A 146 15.73 9.45 -11.44
C MET A 146 17.26 9.27 -11.40
N ALA A 147 17.89 9.42 -10.22
CA ALA A 147 19.32 9.17 -10.05
C ALA A 147 19.70 7.70 -10.33
N MET A 148 18.90 6.75 -9.82
CA MET A 148 19.07 5.32 -10.08
C MET A 148 18.87 4.98 -11.55
N LEU A 149 17.92 5.63 -12.24
CA LEU A 149 17.76 5.49 -13.68
C LEU A 149 19.00 5.95 -14.45
N VAL A 150 19.57 7.11 -14.08
CA VAL A 150 20.81 7.60 -14.70
C VAL A 150 21.95 6.63 -14.47
N LEU A 151 22.15 6.13 -13.24
CA LEU A 151 23.18 5.14 -12.93
C LEU A 151 22.99 3.84 -13.72
N SER A 152 21.75 3.36 -13.86
CA SER A 152 21.44 2.17 -14.65
C SER A 152 21.72 2.36 -16.14
N LEU A 153 21.38 3.53 -16.69
CA LEU A 153 21.69 3.90 -18.08
C LEU A 153 23.21 3.99 -18.29
N THR A 154 23.92 4.65 -17.38
CA THR A 154 25.39 4.74 -17.43
C THR A 154 26.01 3.34 -17.36
N GLY A 155 25.57 2.49 -16.42
CA GLY A 155 26.04 1.12 -16.28
C GLY A 155 25.84 0.28 -17.53
N GLN A 156 24.69 0.45 -18.19
CA GLN A 156 24.30 -0.34 -19.36
C GLN A 156 24.95 0.11 -20.68
N PHE A 157 25.16 1.40 -20.87
CA PHE A 157 25.52 1.98 -22.18
C PHE A 157 26.92 2.55 -22.27
N THR A 158 27.67 2.61 -21.17
CA THR A 158 29.07 3.07 -21.20
C THR A 158 29.97 2.00 -21.82
N SER A 159 30.96 2.43 -22.62
CA SER A 159 32.05 1.57 -23.09
C SER A 159 33.18 1.39 -22.06
N ASP A 160 33.20 2.24 -21.02
CA ASP A 160 34.17 2.16 -19.93
C ASP A 160 33.69 1.18 -18.85
N ARG A 161 34.35 0.03 -18.75
CA ARG A 161 34.02 -1.03 -17.80
C ARG A 161 34.15 -0.60 -16.34
N ALA A 162 35.13 0.24 -16.01
CA ALA A 162 35.32 0.71 -14.64
C ALA A 162 34.13 1.58 -14.23
N LEU A 163 33.71 2.49 -15.12
CA LEU A 163 32.54 3.33 -14.90
C LEU A 163 31.24 2.51 -14.81
N SER A 164 31.10 1.45 -15.61
CA SER A 164 29.93 0.56 -15.55
C SER A 164 29.82 -0.14 -14.18
N HIS A 165 30.94 -0.71 -13.73
CA HIS A 165 31.03 -1.37 -12.43
C HIS A 165 30.71 -0.41 -11.28
N ASP A 166 31.31 0.78 -11.29
CA ASP A 166 31.10 1.77 -10.23
C ASP A 166 29.66 2.29 -10.22
N ALA A 167 29.02 2.44 -11.39
CA ALA A 167 27.62 2.83 -11.47
C ALA A 167 26.69 1.82 -10.76
N TYR A 168 26.85 0.52 -11.02
CA TYR A 168 26.05 -0.51 -10.34
C TYR A 168 26.38 -0.66 -8.85
N ARG A 169 27.65 -0.48 -8.46
CA ARG A 169 28.06 -0.48 -7.05
C ARG A 169 27.44 0.67 -6.27
N ILE A 170 27.46 1.88 -6.82
CA ILE A 170 26.79 3.05 -6.23
C ILE A 170 25.29 2.82 -6.17
N MET A 171 24.70 2.25 -7.22
CA MET A 171 23.28 1.92 -7.28
C MET A 171 22.87 0.98 -6.13
N HIS A 172 23.65 -0.08 -5.88
CA HIS A 172 23.42 -0.99 -4.76
C HIS A 172 23.53 -0.29 -3.40
N LEU A 173 24.53 0.58 -3.22
CA LEU A 173 24.69 1.37 -1.99
C LEU A 173 23.51 2.32 -1.76
N PHE A 174 23.04 3.01 -2.80
CA PHE A 174 21.89 3.91 -2.73
C PHE A 174 20.62 3.14 -2.35
N ASP A 175 20.43 1.95 -2.94
CA ASP A 175 19.28 1.09 -2.65
C ASP A 175 19.20 0.77 -1.15
N LEU A 176 20.31 0.26 -0.59
CA LEU A 176 20.39 -0.16 0.81
C LEU A 176 20.32 1.02 1.80
N VAL A 177 21.08 2.09 1.56
CA VAL A 177 21.30 3.15 2.56
C VAL A 177 20.22 4.21 2.52
N ILE A 178 19.67 4.52 1.35
CA ILE A 178 18.79 5.69 1.19
C ILE A 178 17.41 5.27 0.68
N VAL A 179 17.33 4.49 -0.41
CA VAL A 179 16.04 4.16 -1.04
C VAL A 179 15.17 3.37 -0.09
N ILE A 180 15.66 2.26 0.49
CA ILE A 180 14.87 1.43 1.41
C ILE A 180 14.32 2.26 2.60
N PRO A 181 15.13 3.04 3.35
CA PRO A 181 14.61 3.89 4.42
C PRO A 181 13.60 4.94 3.94
N VAL A 182 13.85 5.62 2.81
CA VAL A 182 12.94 6.64 2.28
C VAL A 182 11.60 6.03 1.88
N VAL A 183 11.60 4.87 1.23
CA VAL A 183 10.39 4.14 0.85
C VAL A 183 9.60 3.72 2.08
N PHE A 184 10.28 3.13 3.07
CA PHE A 184 9.66 2.72 4.33
C PHE A 184 8.96 3.88 5.04
N LEU A 185 9.69 5.00 5.21
CA LEU A 185 9.15 6.20 5.85
C LEU A 185 8.02 6.83 5.01
N SER A 186 8.10 6.76 3.68
CA SER A 186 7.04 7.24 2.77
C SER A 186 5.75 6.45 2.93
N ILE A 187 5.84 5.11 3.04
CA ILE A 187 4.70 4.21 3.30
C ILE A 187 4.05 4.56 4.64
N ILE A 188 4.84 4.66 5.72
CA ILE A 188 4.34 5.00 7.06
C ILE A 188 3.68 6.37 7.06
N SER A 189 4.38 7.39 6.57
CA SER A 189 3.84 8.76 6.53
C SER A 189 2.60 8.87 5.64
N GLY A 190 2.55 8.13 4.54
CA GLY A 190 1.39 8.03 3.65
C GLY A 190 0.18 7.38 4.31
N LEU A 191 0.39 6.31 5.07
CA LEU A 191 -0.65 5.69 5.91
C LEU A 191 -1.17 6.67 6.95
N VAL A 192 -0.29 7.33 7.70
CA VAL A 192 -0.68 8.31 8.73
C VAL A 192 -1.46 9.48 8.12
N VAL A 193 -1.01 10.04 7.00
CA VAL A 193 -1.69 11.16 6.33
C VAL A 193 -3.02 10.72 5.71
N SER A 194 -3.10 9.54 5.10
CA SER A 194 -4.34 9.06 4.47
C SER A 194 -5.42 8.70 5.50
N LEU A 195 -5.03 8.18 6.66
CA LEU A 195 -5.92 7.76 7.74
C LEU A 195 -6.26 8.89 8.71
N GLY A 196 -5.31 9.77 9.01
CA GLY A 196 -5.42 10.83 10.02
C GLY A 196 -5.94 12.18 9.51
N THR A 197 -6.18 12.33 8.20
CA THR A 197 -6.65 13.60 7.62
C THR A 197 -8.08 13.54 7.09
N LYS A 198 -8.69 14.72 6.93
CA LYS A 198 -10.05 14.89 6.35
C LYS A 198 -10.23 14.25 4.97
N TRP A 199 -9.12 13.97 4.29
CA TRP A 199 -9.12 13.39 2.97
C TRP A 199 -9.55 11.92 3.03
N GLY A 200 -9.11 11.13 4.00
CA GLY A 200 -9.46 9.71 4.12
C GLY A 200 -8.99 8.86 2.93
N LEU A 201 -8.31 7.74 3.19
CA LEU A 201 -7.74 6.86 2.15
C LEU A 201 -8.74 6.52 1.03
N VAL A 202 -10.01 6.29 1.38
CA VAL A 202 -11.07 5.85 0.47
C VAL A 202 -12.03 6.94 0.02
N ARG A 203 -11.89 8.19 0.48
CA ARG A 203 -12.86 9.26 0.15
C ARG A 203 -12.62 9.85 -1.23
N ASN A 204 -11.38 9.86 -1.68
CA ASN A 204 -10.97 10.47 -2.94
C ASN A 204 -10.26 9.42 -3.80
N LYS A 205 -10.75 9.21 -5.02
CA LYS A 205 -10.20 8.18 -5.93
C LYS A 205 -8.70 8.40 -6.17
N TRP A 206 -8.29 9.64 -6.38
CA TRP A 206 -6.90 9.99 -6.65
C TRP A 206 -5.94 9.64 -5.50
N VAL A 207 -6.38 9.74 -4.23
CA VAL A 207 -5.56 9.37 -3.06
C VAL A 207 -5.35 7.86 -3.03
N LEU A 208 -6.42 7.09 -3.24
CA LEU A 208 -6.35 5.62 -3.28
C LEU A 208 -5.47 5.16 -4.45
N THR A 209 -5.66 5.71 -5.65
CA THR A 209 -4.84 5.37 -6.83
C THR A 209 -3.37 5.69 -6.58
N LYS A 210 -3.05 6.86 -6.02
CA LYS A 210 -1.67 7.23 -5.67
C LYS A 210 -1.07 6.26 -4.64
N PHE A 211 -1.83 5.89 -3.62
CA PHE A 211 -1.38 4.94 -2.61
C PHE A 211 -1.10 3.55 -3.20
N LEU A 212 -2.02 3.01 -4.01
CA LEU A 212 -1.82 1.70 -4.65
C LEU A 212 -0.64 1.72 -5.62
N LEU A 213 -0.52 2.77 -6.46
CA LEU A 213 0.64 2.94 -7.34
C LEU A 213 1.95 3.00 -6.55
N SER A 214 1.97 3.70 -5.41
CA SER A 214 3.15 3.77 -4.55
C SER A 214 3.51 2.44 -3.88
N LEU A 215 2.55 1.54 -3.65
CA LEU A 215 2.85 0.21 -3.12
C LEU A 215 3.32 -0.77 -4.20
N ILE A 216 2.99 -0.55 -5.47
CA ILE A 216 3.44 -1.41 -6.57
C ILE A 216 4.96 -1.38 -6.70
N ILE A 217 5.58 -0.19 -6.62
CA ILE A 217 7.04 -0.03 -6.76
C ILE A 217 7.81 -0.92 -5.77
N PRO A 218 7.63 -0.81 -4.44
CA PRO A 218 8.33 -1.65 -3.48
C PRO A 218 7.94 -3.14 -3.60
N SER A 219 6.72 -3.44 -4.08
CA SER A 219 6.31 -4.83 -4.29
C SER A 219 7.08 -5.52 -5.41
N VAL A 220 7.40 -4.78 -6.48
CA VAL A 220 8.26 -5.26 -7.57
C VAL A 220 9.74 -5.17 -7.18
N ALA A 221 10.11 -4.16 -6.41
CA ALA A 221 11.48 -3.95 -5.95
C ALA A 221 11.99 -5.07 -5.01
N GLY A 222 11.13 -5.77 -4.28
CA GLY A 222 11.55 -6.97 -3.53
C GLY A 222 12.13 -8.06 -4.44
N PHE A 223 11.69 -8.13 -5.70
CA PHE A 223 12.15 -9.14 -6.67
C PHE A 223 13.48 -8.77 -7.34
N GLN A 224 13.72 -7.48 -7.58
CA GLN A 224 14.93 -7.00 -8.30
C GLN A 224 16.21 -7.04 -7.45
N HIS A 225 16.11 -7.09 -6.12
CA HIS A 225 17.28 -7.06 -5.24
C HIS A 225 18.22 -8.26 -5.50
N HIS A 226 17.64 -9.42 -5.83
CA HIS A 226 18.41 -10.59 -6.27
C HIS A 226 19.17 -10.34 -7.58
N TRP A 227 18.54 -9.67 -8.55
CA TRP A 227 19.22 -9.36 -9.82
C TRP A 227 20.38 -8.39 -9.64
N ILE A 228 20.24 -7.40 -8.75
CA ILE A 228 21.30 -6.43 -8.45
C ILE A 228 22.48 -7.09 -7.74
N SER A 229 22.21 -7.96 -6.75
CA SER A 229 23.26 -8.71 -6.05
C SER A 229 23.95 -9.71 -6.97
N GLU A 230 23.18 -10.47 -7.77
CA GLU A 230 23.74 -11.40 -8.73
C GLU A 230 24.60 -10.70 -9.80
N LEU A 231 24.19 -9.53 -10.28
CA LEU A 231 25.01 -8.74 -11.20
C LEU A 231 26.29 -8.23 -10.52
N SER A 232 26.18 -7.74 -9.29
CA SER A 232 27.33 -7.29 -8.50
C SER A 232 28.34 -8.42 -8.27
N ASP A 233 27.87 -9.62 -7.93
CA ASP A 233 28.73 -10.78 -7.68
C ASP A 233 29.38 -11.30 -8.96
N ARG A 234 28.63 -11.35 -10.08
CA ARG A 234 29.17 -11.70 -11.40
C ARG A 234 30.26 -10.75 -11.87
N MET A 235 30.11 -9.46 -11.56
CA MET A 235 31.10 -8.44 -11.89
C MET A 235 32.31 -8.49 -10.93
N ALA A 236 32.08 -8.75 -9.64
CA ALA A 236 33.15 -8.90 -8.64
C ALA A 236 34.01 -10.15 -8.87
N ALA A 237 33.43 -11.22 -9.43
CA ALA A 237 34.13 -12.45 -9.81
C ALA A 237 35.07 -12.27 -11.04
N GLY A 238 35.23 -11.04 -11.56
CA GLY A 238 36.10 -10.75 -12.68
C GLY A 238 35.59 -11.26 -14.02
N SER A 239 34.31 -11.65 -14.10
CA SER A 239 33.73 -12.01 -15.39
C SER A 239 33.66 -10.76 -16.26
N THR A 240 34.19 -10.84 -17.48
CA THR A 240 34.06 -9.80 -18.50
C THR A 240 32.64 -9.75 -19.08
N ALA A 241 31.63 -10.16 -18.31
CA ALA A 241 30.26 -10.25 -18.75
C ALA A 241 29.70 -8.83 -18.87
N GLU A 242 29.44 -8.41 -20.11
CA GLU A 242 28.60 -7.25 -20.40
C GLU A 242 27.30 -7.35 -19.58
N PRO A 243 26.77 -6.25 -19.02
CA PRO A 243 25.51 -6.24 -18.26
C PRO A 243 24.34 -6.90 -19.01
N GLY A 244 24.41 -6.87 -20.35
CA GLY A 244 23.60 -7.69 -21.24
C GLY A 244 22.10 -7.49 -21.01
N THR A 245 21.35 -8.59 -21.05
CA THR A 245 19.89 -8.56 -20.85
C THR A 245 19.49 -8.11 -19.45
N LEU A 246 20.27 -8.44 -18.41
CA LEU A 246 19.89 -8.14 -17.03
C LEU A 246 20.02 -6.64 -16.72
N GLY A 247 21.10 -5.98 -17.17
CA GLY A 247 21.22 -4.53 -17.05
C GLY A 247 20.15 -3.77 -17.84
N LEU A 248 19.70 -4.30 -18.98
CA LEU A 248 18.59 -3.73 -19.75
C LEU A 248 17.25 -3.88 -19.01
N VAL A 249 16.97 -5.05 -18.43
CA VAL A 249 15.77 -5.27 -17.60
C VAL A 249 15.77 -4.32 -16.40
N LEU A 250 16.90 -4.17 -15.71
CA LEU A 250 17.05 -3.25 -14.59
C LEU A 250 16.78 -1.80 -15.00
N THR A 251 17.31 -1.39 -16.15
CA THR A 251 17.09 -0.05 -16.72
C THR A 251 15.61 0.20 -17.02
N LEU A 252 14.93 -0.78 -17.63
CA LEU A 252 13.49 -0.69 -17.90
C LEU A 252 12.68 -0.62 -16.60
N CYS A 253 13.06 -1.36 -15.56
CA CYS A 253 12.43 -1.27 -14.24
C CYS A 253 12.60 0.12 -13.63
N MET A 254 13.81 0.69 -13.63
CA MET A 254 14.05 2.05 -13.11
C MET A 254 13.27 3.11 -13.88
N ALA A 255 13.17 2.97 -15.20
CA ALA A 255 12.37 3.86 -16.03
C ALA A 255 10.87 3.74 -15.70
N ALA A 256 10.35 2.52 -15.54
CA ALA A 256 8.98 2.28 -15.16
C ALA A 256 8.65 2.89 -13.79
N TYR A 257 9.54 2.77 -12.79
CA TYR A 257 9.37 3.41 -11.49
C TYR A 257 9.32 4.93 -11.59
N GLY A 258 10.22 5.53 -12.38
CA GLY A 258 10.22 6.97 -12.65
C GLY A 258 8.88 7.43 -13.25
N VAL A 259 8.37 6.71 -14.26
CA VAL A 259 7.07 7.00 -14.89
C VAL A 259 5.93 6.88 -13.88
N ILE A 260 5.91 5.85 -13.04
CA ILE A 260 4.89 5.69 -12.00
C ILE A 260 4.94 6.86 -11.03
N LEU A 261 6.12 7.24 -10.51
CA LEU A 261 6.27 8.33 -9.55
C LEU A 261 5.90 9.69 -10.16
N TRP A 262 6.29 9.96 -11.41
CA TRP A 262 5.84 11.15 -12.14
C TRP A 262 4.32 11.19 -12.30
N THR A 263 3.73 10.06 -12.67
CA THR A 263 2.28 9.91 -12.78
C THR A 263 1.61 10.21 -11.44
N THR A 264 2.13 9.68 -10.32
CA THR A 264 1.57 9.98 -8.99
C THR A 264 1.69 11.46 -8.61
N THR A 265 2.74 12.14 -9.07
CA THR A 265 2.92 13.60 -8.88
C THR A 265 1.90 14.39 -9.70
N ALA A 266 1.73 14.04 -10.98
CA ALA A 266 0.73 14.65 -11.86
C ALA A 266 -0.70 14.46 -11.31
N LEU A 267 -1.04 13.25 -10.84
CA LEU A 267 -2.31 12.96 -10.16
C LEU A 267 -2.53 13.85 -8.92
N SER A 268 -1.46 14.15 -8.18
CA SER A 268 -1.51 14.98 -6.97
C SER A 268 -1.83 16.45 -7.28
N ILE A 269 -1.44 16.94 -8.45
CA ILE A 269 -1.66 18.33 -8.89
C ILE A 269 -3.04 18.44 -9.55
N TRP A 270 -3.27 17.65 -10.60
CA TRP A 270 -4.46 17.78 -11.45
C TRP A 270 -5.72 17.18 -10.83
N LYS A 271 -5.59 16.26 -9.86
CA LYS A 271 -6.71 15.62 -9.13
C LYS A 271 -7.92 15.29 -10.03
N PRO A 272 -7.71 14.57 -11.15
CA PRO A 272 -8.72 14.46 -12.20
C PRO A 272 -9.98 13.69 -11.75
N TRP A 273 -9.93 12.99 -10.62
CA TRP A 273 -11.06 12.23 -10.09
C TRP A 273 -11.62 12.81 -8.79
N GLY A 274 -12.92 13.09 -8.80
CA GLY A 274 -13.70 13.54 -7.65
C GLY A 274 -13.88 12.48 -6.55
N LYS A 275 -14.75 12.77 -5.58
CA LYS A 275 -15.02 11.91 -4.43
C LYS A 275 -15.50 10.52 -4.86
N THR A 276 -15.06 9.47 -4.15
CA THR A 276 -15.58 8.11 -4.32
C THR A 276 -17.08 8.07 -4.04
N ARG A 277 -17.79 7.03 -4.54
CA ARG A 277 -19.22 6.79 -4.22
C ARG A 277 -19.45 6.81 -2.69
N TRP A 278 -18.46 6.36 -1.92
CA TRP A 278 -18.49 6.35 -0.47
C TRP A 278 -18.30 7.73 0.15
N GLY A 279 -17.37 8.54 -0.37
CA GLY A 279 -17.19 9.93 0.04
C GLY A 279 -18.42 10.80 -0.23
N ARG A 280 -19.20 10.48 -1.27
CA ARG A 280 -20.50 11.12 -1.56
C ARG A 280 -21.56 10.71 -0.53
N ARG A 281 -21.77 9.41 -0.32
CA ARG A 281 -22.72 8.88 0.69
C ARG A 281 -22.47 9.41 2.10
N ALA A 282 -21.21 9.44 2.57
CA ALA A 282 -20.89 9.99 3.89
C ALA A 282 -21.17 11.50 4.00
N THR A 283 -21.06 12.25 2.89
CA THR A 283 -21.41 13.67 2.86
C THR A 283 -22.93 13.86 2.84
N GLU A 284 -23.65 13.01 2.11
CA GLU A 284 -25.11 12.98 2.06
C GLU A 284 -25.73 12.61 3.42
N SER A 285 -25.26 11.55 4.09
CA SER A 285 -25.72 11.18 5.44
C SER A 285 -25.49 12.29 6.47
N ARG A 286 -24.36 13.02 6.36
CA ARG A 286 -24.05 14.16 7.25
C ARG A 286 -24.88 15.41 6.93
N ARG A 287 -25.38 15.54 5.70
CA ARG A 287 -26.36 16.56 5.30
C ARG A 287 -27.77 16.17 5.72
N ALA A 288 -28.15 14.91 5.59
CA ALA A 288 -29.46 14.38 6.00
C ALA A 288 -29.65 14.42 7.52
N GLY A 289 -28.62 14.07 8.29
CA GLY A 289 -28.61 14.24 9.76
C GLY A 289 -28.48 15.70 10.23
N ARG A 290 -28.18 16.63 9.30
CA ARG A 290 -28.36 18.07 9.47
C ARG A 290 -29.65 18.48 8.77
N THR A 291 -30.77 17.88 9.16
CA THR A 291 -32.06 18.48 8.82
C THR A 291 -32.02 19.91 9.36
N PRO A 292 -32.23 20.95 8.54
CA PRO A 292 -32.35 22.30 9.07
C PRO A 292 -33.51 22.24 10.05
N ALA A 293 -33.28 22.59 11.32
CA ALA A 293 -34.39 22.87 12.22
C ALA A 293 -35.31 23.80 11.44
N ARG A 294 -36.53 23.32 11.18
CA ARG A 294 -37.60 24.04 10.51
C ARG A 294 -37.57 25.44 11.09
N ARG A 295 -37.17 26.45 10.30
CA ARG A 295 -37.31 27.85 10.71
C ARG A 295 -38.80 28.02 10.92
N THR A 296 -39.22 27.99 12.17
CA THR A 296 -40.58 28.37 12.56
C THR A 296 -40.77 29.78 11.99
N PRO A 297 -41.78 30.02 11.15
CA PRO A 297 -42.06 31.37 10.68
C PRO A 297 -42.20 32.27 11.91
N ALA A 298 -41.48 33.39 11.94
CA ALA A 298 -41.64 34.36 13.00
C ALA A 298 -43.12 34.77 13.08
N PRO A 299 -43.70 34.95 14.28
CA PRO A 299 -45.08 35.40 14.39
C PRO A 299 -45.21 36.74 13.67
N VAL A 300 -46.15 36.83 12.74
CA VAL A 300 -46.52 38.11 12.12
C VAL A 300 -47.08 38.98 13.25
N PRO A 301 -46.52 40.17 13.54
CA PRO A 301 -47.09 41.04 14.55
C PRO A 301 -48.48 41.48 14.10
N ALA A 302 -49.47 41.30 14.98
CA ALA A 302 -50.80 41.85 14.78
C ALA A 302 -50.66 43.37 14.66
N ARG A 303 -51.26 43.94 13.61
CA ARG A 303 -51.43 45.38 13.48
C ARG A 303 -52.62 45.75 14.37
N ASP A 304 -52.36 46.55 15.39
CA ASP A 304 -53.36 47.38 16.07
C ASP A 304 -53.74 48.59 15.20
#